data_AF-A0A659S1F5-F1
#
_entry.id   AF-A0A659S1F5-F1
#
_cell.length_a   1.000
_cell.length_b   1.000
_cell.length_c   1.000
_cell.angle_alpha   90.00
_cell.angle_beta   90.00
_cell.angle_gamma   90.00
#
_symmetry.space_group_name_H-M   'P 1'
#
loop_
_entity.id
_entity.type
_entity.pdbx_description
1 polymer ?
#
loop_
_entity_poly.entity_id
_entity_poly.type
_entity_poly.pdbx_seq_one_letter_code
_entity_poly.pdbx_strand_id
1 'polypeptide(L)'
;RPGRGAMQKRTERENAEQAIVDIYGYGISTSGSYRNYYELDGKRVSHVIDPQTGRPIEHNLGSVTVIAPTALEADGWDTGLMVLGTQKAQEVVRREGQAVCMLMKAGQG
;
A
#
# COMPACT_ATOMS: atom_id res chain seq x y z
N ARG A 1 -19.24 -3.03 20.31
CA ARG A 1 -19.35 -3.55 18.91
C ARG A 1 -17.93 -3.67 18.36
N PRO A 2 -17.56 -4.75 17.65
CA PRO A 2 -16.19 -4.90 17.10
C PRO A 2 -15.94 -3.86 16.00
N GLY A 3 -14.71 -3.35 15.91
CA GLY A 3 -14.27 -2.47 14.83
C GLY A 3 -13.97 -3.30 13.57
N ARG A 4 -14.54 -2.93 12.43
CA ARG A 4 -14.31 -3.59 11.14
C ARG A 4 -13.46 -2.70 10.25
N GLY A 5 -12.39 -3.26 9.68
CA GLY A 5 -11.61 -2.62 8.62
C GLY A 5 -12.12 -3.09 7.25
N ALA A 6 -12.27 -2.15 6.31
CA ALA A 6 -12.62 -2.48 4.92
C ALA A 6 -11.42 -2.19 4.02
N MET A 7 -11.05 -3.16 3.17
CA MET A 7 -10.02 -3.02 2.16
C MET A 7 -10.68 -3.04 0.77
N GLN A 8 -10.33 -2.07 -0.08
CA GLN A 8 -10.93 -1.93 -1.40
C GLN A 8 -9.92 -2.35 -2.49
N LYS A 9 -10.28 -3.32 -3.32
CA LYS A 9 -9.58 -3.65 -4.57
C LYS A 9 -10.42 -3.13 -5.74
N ARG A 10 -9.84 -2.36 -6.66
CA ARG A 10 -10.51 -1.96 -7.91
C ARG A 10 -9.77 -2.51 -9.12
N THR A 11 -10.46 -3.30 -9.91
CA THR A 11 -10.05 -3.70 -11.27
C THR A 11 -10.62 -2.66 -12.25
N GLU A 12 -9.99 -2.44 -13.41
CA GLU A 12 -10.37 -1.40 -14.39
C GLU A 12 -11.76 -1.59 -15.05
N ARG A 13 -12.52 -2.64 -14.68
CA ARG A 13 -13.96 -2.74 -14.93
C ARG A 13 -14.70 -2.39 -13.65
N GLU A 14 -15.76 -1.60 -13.75
CA GLU A 14 -16.53 -0.87 -12.71
C GLU A 14 -16.93 -1.60 -11.40
N ASN A 15 -16.53 -2.86 -11.19
CA ASN A 15 -16.71 -3.59 -9.94
C ASN A 15 -15.46 -3.49 -9.05
N ALA A 16 -15.56 -2.68 -8.00
CA ALA A 16 -14.62 -2.72 -6.88
C ALA A 16 -14.94 -3.93 -5.99
N GLU A 17 -14.12 -4.96 -6.02
CA GLU A 17 -14.21 -6.05 -5.05
C GLU A 17 -13.74 -5.53 -3.67
N GLN A 18 -14.63 -5.55 -2.69
CA GLN A 18 -14.31 -5.17 -1.32
C GLN A 18 -14.05 -6.42 -0.48
N ALA A 19 -12.93 -6.42 0.23
CA ALA A 19 -12.64 -7.42 1.25
C ALA A 19 -12.85 -6.77 2.63
N ILE A 20 -13.61 -7.43 3.50
CA ILE A 20 -13.81 -6.99 4.89
C ILE A 20 -12.95 -7.88 5.79
N VAL A 21 -12.19 -7.27 6.68
CA VAL A 21 -11.32 -7.97 7.62
C VAL A 21 -11.62 -7.50 9.04
N ASP A 22 -11.74 -8.45 9.97
CA ASP A 22 -11.85 -8.18 11.40
C ASP A 22 -10.46 -7.95 11.99
N ILE A 23 -10.27 -6.82 12.67
CA ILE A 23 -8.96 -6.34 13.16
C ILE A 23 -8.93 -6.18 14.69
N TYR A 24 -9.75 -6.96 15.42
CA TYR A 24 -9.92 -6.75 16.86
C TYR A 24 -8.59 -6.89 17.62
N GLY A 25 -8.17 -5.80 18.29
CA GLY A 25 -6.89 -5.74 19.01
C GLY A 25 -5.67 -5.42 18.15
N TYR A 26 -5.86 -5.10 16.88
CA TYR A 26 -4.80 -4.77 15.92
C TYR A 26 -5.07 -3.41 15.25
N GLY A 27 -4.02 -2.80 14.73
CA GLY A 27 -4.09 -1.65 13.84
C GLY A 27 -4.08 -2.07 12.37
N ILE A 28 -4.71 -1.25 11.52
CA ILE A 28 -4.63 -1.34 10.07
C ILE A 28 -4.25 0.03 9.51
N SER A 29 -3.34 0.07 8.55
CA SER A 29 -3.04 1.27 7.78
C SER A 29 -2.89 0.93 6.29
N THR A 30 -3.11 1.92 5.43
CA THR A 30 -2.96 1.75 3.99
C THR A 30 -2.24 2.95 3.37
N SER A 31 -1.08 2.66 2.77
CA SER A 31 -0.35 3.57 1.91
C SER A 31 -0.67 3.27 0.45
N GLY A 32 -0.87 4.29 -0.38
CA GLY A 32 -1.12 4.07 -1.80
C GLY A 32 -1.00 5.31 -2.65
N SER A 33 -0.54 5.11 -3.88
CA SER A 33 -0.41 6.16 -4.90
C SER A 33 -1.64 6.26 -5.82
N TYR A 34 -2.67 5.42 -5.59
CA TYR A 34 -3.83 5.32 -6.46
C TYR A 34 -4.74 6.55 -6.44
N ARG A 35 -4.90 7.20 -5.26
CA ARG A 35 -5.80 8.37 -5.07
C ARG A 35 -5.06 9.70 -4.96
N ASN A 36 -3.83 9.69 -4.44
CA ASN A 36 -3.03 10.89 -4.21
C ASN A 36 -1.81 10.85 -5.13
N TYR A 37 -2.05 11.17 -6.40
CA TYR A 37 -0.99 11.44 -7.37
C TYR A 37 -1.19 12.84 -7.94
N TYR A 38 -0.09 13.53 -8.23
CA TYR A 38 -0.11 14.77 -9.00
C TYR A 38 0.24 14.45 -10.46
N GLU A 39 -0.44 15.08 -11.42
CA GLU A 39 0.02 15.05 -12.81
C GLU A 39 0.97 16.22 -13.05
N LEU A 40 2.21 15.90 -13.42
CA LEU A 40 3.21 16.86 -13.86
C LEU A 40 3.69 16.42 -15.25
N ASP A 41 3.54 17.28 -16.25
CA ASP A 41 3.94 17.01 -17.65
C ASP A 41 3.39 15.69 -18.22
N GLY A 42 2.14 15.35 -17.86
CA GLY A 42 1.47 14.12 -18.29
C GLY A 42 1.94 12.84 -17.56
N LYS A 43 2.80 12.97 -16.54
CA LYS A 43 3.25 11.84 -15.70
C LYS A 43 2.61 11.92 -14.31
N ARG A 44 2.18 10.77 -13.80
CA ARG A 44 1.67 10.66 -12.43
C ARG A 44 2.82 10.58 -11.44
N VAL A 45 2.83 11.48 -10.47
CA VAL A 45 3.86 11.61 -9.44
C VAL A 45 3.28 11.19 -8.09
N SER A 46 3.95 10.23 -7.43
CA SER A 46 3.60 9.81 -6.06
C SER A 46 3.88 10.91 -5.03
N HIS A 47 3.08 11.00 -3.98
CA HIS A 47 3.38 11.87 -2.82
C HIS A 47 4.38 11.22 -1.85
N VAL A 48 4.66 9.93 -2.00
CA VAL A 48 5.68 9.22 -1.24
C VAL A 48 7.04 9.46 -1.88
N ILE A 49 8.00 9.92 -1.07
CA ILE A 49 9.36 10.25 -1.51
C ILE A 49 10.30 9.10 -1.14
N ASP A 50 11.14 8.70 -2.09
CA ASP A 50 12.27 7.83 -1.82
C ASP A 50 13.37 8.64 -1.13
N PRO A 51 13.72 8.33 0.14
CA PRO A 51 14.73 9.07 0.88
C PRO A 51 16.14 8.94 0.30
N GLN A 52 16.43 7.90 -0.50
CA GLN A 52 17.75 7.71 -1.13
C GLN A 52 17.98 8.68 -2.29
N THR A 53 16.91 8.99 -3.02
CA THR A 53 16.98 9.83 -4.23
C THR A 53 16.44 11.25 -3.99
N GLY A 54 15.66 11.45 -2.93
CA GLY A 54 14.91 12.68 -2.68
C GLY A 54 13.79 12.92 -3.68
N ARG A 55 13.43 11.90 -4.48
CA ARG A 55 12.44 11.99 -5.56
C ARG A 55 11.20 11.16 -5.24
N PRO A 56 10.04 11.48 -5.84
CA PRO A 56 8.87 10.62 -5.82
C PRO A 56 9.20 9.18 -6.24
N ILE A 57 8.60 8.20 -5.57
CA ILE A 57 8.76 6.78 -5.93
C ILE A 57 8.16 6.49 -7.31
N GLU A 58 8.86 5.68 -8.11
CA GLU A 58 8.45 5.28 -9.46
C GLU A 58 8.44 3.74 -9.57
N HIS A 59 7.28 3.11 -9.33
CA HIS A 59 7.09 1.67 -9.53
C HIS A 59 5.60 1.29 -9.62
N ASN A 60 5.32 0.03 -10.00
CA ASN A 60 3.96 -0.46 -10.26
C ASN A 60 3.14 -0.86 -9.01
N LEU A 61 3.73 -0.81 -7.81
CA LEU A 61 3.01 -1.01 -6.56
C LEU A 61 2.04 0.17 -6.34
N GLY A 62 0.74 -0.11 -6.32
CA GLY A 62 -0.32 0.89 -6.27
C GLY A 62 -0.85 1.16 -4.87
N SER A 63 -0.90 0.13 -4.02
CA SER A 63 -1.16 0.28 -2.60
C SER A 63 -0.60 -0.88 -1.78
N VAL A 64 -0.32 -0.58 -0.51
CA VAL A 64 0.06 -1.52 0.53
C VAL A 64 -0.86 -1.31 1.71
N THR A 65 -1.50 -2.37 2.18
CA THR A 65 -2.30 -2.38 3.41
C THR A 65 -1.66 -3.34 4.39
N VAL A 66 -1.40 -2.87 5.61
CA VAL A 66 -0.73 -3.65 6.66
C VAL A 66 -1.65 -3.79 7.85
N ILE A 67 -1.70 -4.98 8.45
CA ILE A 67 -2.30 -5.22 9.75
C ILE A 67 -1.17 -5.57 10.73
N ALA A 68 -1.08 -4.83 11.83
CA ALA A 68 -0.02 -4.97 12.84
C ALA A 68 -0.59 -4.81 14.25
N PRO A 69 0.12 -5.18 15.33
CA PRO A 69 -0.38 -5.05 16.71
C PRO A 69 -0.85 -3.63 17.04
N THR A 70 -0.20 -2.60 16.49
CA THR A 70 -0.62 -1.20 16.64
C THR A 70 -0.83 -0.51 15.29
N ALA A 71 -1.67 0.54 15.28
CA ALA A 71 -1.87 1.36 14.09
C ALA A 71 -0.60 2.11 13.67
N LEU A 72 0.23 2.49 14.65
CA LEU A 72 1.52 3.15 14.41
C LEU A 72 2.49 2.23 13.65
N GLU A 73 2.58 0.96 14.06
CA GLU A 73 3.38 -0.03 13.35
C GLU A 73 2.83 -0.27 11.94
N ALA A 74 1.52 -0.41 11.79
CA ALA A 74 0.90 -0.61 10.47
C ALA A 74 1.22 0.54 9.51
N ASP A 75 1.14 1.78 9.99
CA ASP A 75 1.44 3.00 9.22
C ASP A 75 2.93 3.11 8.85
N GLY A 76 3.83 2.80 9.78
CA GLY A 76 5.26 2.77 9.47
C GLY A 76 5.61 1.70 8.42
N TRP A 77 5.01 0.51 8.55
CA TRP A 77 5.22 -0.59 7.62
C TRP A 77 4.66 -0.29 6.23
N ASP A 78 3.45 0.23 6.11
CA ASP A 78 2.84 0.45 4.80
C ASP A 78 3.63 1.43 3.95
N THR A 79 4.15 2.50 4.54
CA THR A 79 4.91 3.55 3.87
C THR A 79 6.30 3.04 3.50
N GLY A 80 6.97 2.34 4.44
CA GLY A 80 8.28 1.74 4.18
C GLY A 80 8.23 0.70 3.06
N LEU A 81 7.22 -0.18 3.07
CA LEU A 81 7.02 -1.17 2.02
C LEU A 81 6.64 -0.51 0.69
N MET A 82 5.88 0.58 0.73
CA MET A 82 5.60 1.38 -0.47
C MET A 82 6.89 1.94 -1.04
N VAL A 83 7.80 2.50 -0.23
CA VAL A 83 9.12 3.00 -0.70
C VAL A 83 9.99 1.90 -1.31
N LEU A 84 9.96 0.69 -0.75
CA LEU A 84 10.79 -0.43 -1.23
C LEU A 84 10.37 -0.96 -2.61
N GLY A 85 9.10 -0.77 -2.99
CA GLY A 85 8.52 -1.37 -4.19
C GLY A 85 8.36 -2.89 -4.09
N THR A 86 7.68 -3.48 -5.08
CA THR A 86 7.12 -4.84 -5.00
C THR A 86 8.10 -5.93 -4.56
N GLN A 87 9.26 -6.07 -5.23
CA GLN A 87 10.15 -7.23 -5.00
C GLN A 87 10.76 -7.19 -3.60
N LYS A 88 11.39 -6.06 -3.24
CA LYS A 88 12.00 -5.88 -1.92
C LYS A 88 10.97 -5.92 -0.80
N ALA A 89 9.80 -5.32 -1.00
CA ALA A 89 8.71 -5.38 -0.03
C ALA A 89 8.27 -6.82 0.23
N GLN A 90 8.12 -7.65 -0.81
CA GLN A 90 7.77 -9.07 -0.65
C GLN A 90 8.83 -9.88 0.09
N GLU A 91 10.12 -9.59 -0.15
CA GLU A 91 11.23 -10.23 0.58
C GLU A 91 11.19 -9.89 2.07
N VAL A 92 11.01 -8.61 2.39
CA VAL A 92 10.88 -8.14 3.78
C VAL A 92 9.66 -8.76 4.45
N VAL A 93 8.49 -8.74 3.81
CA VAL A 93 7.27 -9.32 4.37
C VAL A 93 7.42 -10.81 4.66
N ARG A 94 8.04 -11.58 3.75
CA ARG A 94 8.30 -13.01 3.97
C ARG A 94 9.27 -13.27 5.12
N ARG A 95 10.30 -12.42 5.27
CA ARG A 95 11.30 -12.56 6.32
C ARG A 95 10.76 -12.21 7.71
N GLU A 96 9.96 -11.14 7.80
CA GLU A 96 9.46 -10.61 9.06
C GLU A 96 8.09 -11.19 9.48
N GLY A 97 7.43 -11.95 8.59
CA GLY A 97 6.14 -12.60 8.88
C GLY A 97 4.96 -11.63 9.02
N GLN A 98 4.97 -10.52 8.28
CA GLN A 98 3.96 -9.47 8.39
C GLN A 98 2.67 -9.78 7.60
N ALA A 99 1.52 -9.38 8.16
CA ALA A 99 0.22 -9.50 7.49
C ALA A 99 0.01 -8.31 6.55
N VAL A 100 0.31 -8.51 5.26
CA VAL A 100 0.30 -7.45 4.24
C VAL A 100 -0.52 -7.83 3.02
N CYS A 101 -1.33 -6.90 2.52
CA CYS A 101 -1.96 -6.97 1.21
C CYS A 101 -1.34 -5.91 0.29
N MET A 102 -0.90 -6.33 -0.90
CA MET A 102 -0.34 -5.44 -1.92
C MET A 102 -1.21 -5.46 -3.16
N LEU A 103 -1.58 -4.28 -3.65
CA LEU A 103 -2.25 -4.11 -4.94
C LEU A 103 -1.25 -3.52 -5.94
N MET A 104 -1.13 -4.19 -7.08
CA MET A 104 -0.23 -3.80 -8.16
C MET A 104 -1.05 -3.45 -9.39
N LYS A 105 -0.58 -2.47 -10.17
CA LYS A 105 -1.14 -2.24 -11.51
C LYS A 105 -0.78 -3.41 -12.43
N ALA A 106 -1.78 -3.93 -13.14
CA ALA A 106 -1.57 -4.94 -14.17
C ALA A 106 -1.22 -4.23 -15.49
N GLY A 107 0.07 -4.11 -15.79
CA GLY A 107 0.57 -3.47 -17.01
C GLY A 107 2.05 -3.11 -16.89
N GLN A 108 2.76 -3.07 -18.02
CA GLN A 108 4.11 -2.49 -18.04
C GLN A 108 3.99 -0.98 -17.93
N GLY A 109 4.84 -0.38 -17.07
CA GLY A 109 4.88 1.05 -16.85
C GLY A 109 5.26 1.84 -18.10
#